data_AF-A0A3N5L8F4-F1
#
_entry.id   AF-A0A3N5L8F4-F1
#
_cell.length_a   1.000
_cell.length_b   1.000
_cell.length_c   1.000
_cell.angle_alpha   90.00
_cell.angle_beta   90.00
_cell.angle_gamma   90.00
#
_symmetry.space_group_name_H-M   'P 1'
#
loop_
_entity.id
_entity.type
_entity.pdbx_description
1 polymer ?
#
loop_
_entity_poly.entity_id
_entity_poly.type
_entity_poly.pdbx_seq_one_letter_code
_entity_poly.pdbx_strand_id
1 'polypeptide(L)'
;MSNAAPATVEHAPINWVTTTVFTLLPLTALVAVPWYGIAHGYSLAAWLSLVFFLWACGISITAGYHRLWSHRAYQAHWSVRLFFMVFGAMALQNSILVWGSQHRTHHRFVDDVDKDPYSAKRGFWFSHMGWILRNYPSGRNDFTNAKDLERDPIVMFQHRWYFPLAIGTNVGLPLALGWAVGDVWGVFLLGGLLRLVLNHHFTWFINSLAHMWGSQPYTDENTARDNPALAFLTYGEGYHNFHHIFQNDYRNGVKWWHFDPTKWLIALLAWLGLANNLKRVPDLWIQRAQLGMQFKRMELALERRRATAGDRDLERVKARVAEEYAAFRASLEEWSKIRDQWVVDRKQRLLQKWEEASFRLRLRQIEQGLRMQRRRLRAMSRAYA
;
A
#
# COMPACT_ATOMS: atom_id res chain seq x y z
N MET A 1 -7.65 -31.56 26.82
CA MET A 1 -8.98 -30.93 26.69
C MET A 1 -8.97 -29.61 27.44
N SER A 2 -8.97 -28.50 26.70
CA SER A 2 -9.48 -27.21 27.16
C SER A 2 -10.05 -26.55 25.90
N ASN A 3 -11.36 -26.69 25.74
CA ASN A 3 -12.13 -26.01 24.71
C ASN A 3 -12.11 -24.52 25.05
N ALA A 4 -11.18 -23.77 24.44
CA ALA A 4 -11.36 -22.34 24.34
C ALA A 4 -12.58 -22.11 23.42
N ALA A 5 -13.63 -21.52 23.98
CA ALA A 5 -14.84 -21.16 23.25
C ALA A 5 -14.48 -20.34 21.99
N PRO A 6 -15.23 -20.48 20.88
CA PRO A 6 -15.07 -19.59 19.74
C PRO A 6 -15.27 -18.15 20.21
N ALA A 7 -14.31 -17.28 19.87
CA ALA A 7 -14.34 -15.87 20.19
C ALA A 7 -15.73 -15.28 19.88
N THR A 8 -16.31 -14.59 20.86
CA THR A 8 -17.62 -13.96 20.78
C THR A 8 -17.69 -13.12 19.50
N VAL A 9 -18.61 -13.46 18.58
CA VAL A 9 -18.93 -12.61 17.43
C VAL A 9 -19.49 -11.31 18.00
N GLU A 10 -18.64 -10.30 18.08
CA GLU A 10 -18.98 -9.01 18.67
C GLU A 10 -20.12 -8.37 17.86
N HIS A 11 -21.28 -8.19 18.48
CA HIS A 11 -22.42 -7.48 17.88
C HIS A 11 -22.20 -5.96 17.99
N ALA A 12 -21.18 -5.45 17.30
CA ALA A 12 -20.97 -4.01 17.20
C ALA A 12 -22.25 -3.31 16.67
N PRO A 13 -22.60 -2.12 17.21
CA PRO A 13 -23.81 -1.42 16.84
C PRO A 13 -23.76 -1.02 15.37
N ILE A 14 -24.93 -1.03 14.72
CA ILE A 14 -25.08 -0.65 13.32
C ILE A 14 -24.70 0.82 13.16
N ASN A 15 -23.84 1.09 12.18
CA ASN A 15 -23.60 2.44 11.71
C ASN A 15 -24.66 2.75 10.65
N TRP A 16 -25.74 3.41 11.05
CA TRP A 16 -26.87 3.68 10.17
C TRP A 16 -26.48 4.56 8.98
N VAL A 17 -25.56 5.51 9.16
CA VAL A 17 -25.11 6.39 8.07
C VAL A 17 -24.43 5.58 6.98
N THR A 18 -23.41 4.78 7.32
CA THR A 18 -22.70 3.96 6.33
C THR A 18 -23.61 2.88 5.77
N THR A 19 -24.43 2.25 6.60
CA THR A 19 -25.38 1.21 6.16
C THR A 19 -26.36 1.75 5.14
N THR A 20 -26.97 2.90 5.39
CA THR A 20 -27.89 3.53 4.44
C THR A 20 -27.18 3.91 3.15
N VAL A 21 -26.01 4.56 3.22
CA VAL A 21 -25.25 4.98 2.03
C VAL A 21 -24.82 3.79 1.18
N PHE A 22 -24.20 2.76 1.77
CA PHE A 22 -23.70 1.59 1.06
C PHE A 22 -24.79 0.58 0.67
N THR A 23 -26.02 0.75 1.15
CA THR A 23 -27.18 -0.01 0.66
C THR A 23 -27.89 0.73 -0.47
N LEU A 24 -28.21 2.02 -0.26
CA LEU A 24 -29.00 2.78 -1.23
C LEU A 24 -28.21 3.11 -2.49
N LEU A 25 -26.93 3.51 -2.41
CA LEU A 25 -26.17 3.88 -3.61
C LEU A 25 -26.04 2.73 -4.62
N PRO A 26 -25.66 1.50 -4.22
CA PRO A 26 -25.62 0.38 -5.16
C PRO A 26 -27.00 0.00 -5.69
N LEU A 27 -28.05 0.05 -4.87
CA LEU A 27 -29.43 -0.22 -5.32
C LEU A 27 -29.90 0.82 -6.36
N THR A 28 -29.63 2.11 -6.11
CA THR A 28 -29.92 3.17 -7.08
C THR A 28 -29.12 2.97 -8.35
N ALA A 29 -27.84 2.61 -8.27
CA ALA A 29 -27.03 2.32 -9.46
C ALA A 29 -27.60 1.14 -10.26
N LEU A 30 -27.99 0.06 -9.56
CA LEU A 30 -28.52 -1.17 -10.17
C LEU A 30 -29.84 -0.92 -10.92
N VAL A 31 -30.66 0.04 -10.48
CA VAL A 31 -31.95 0.34 -11.09
C VAL A 31 -31.85 1.51 -12.09
N ALA A 32 -31.33 2.66 -11.65
CA ALA A 32 -31.34 3.89 -12.44
C ALA A 32 -30.41 3.83 -13.66
N VAL A 33 -29.25 3.17 -13.54
CA VAL A 33 -28.28 3.11 -14.65
C VAL A 33 -28.80 2.26 -15.82
N PRO A 34 -29.32 1.03 -15.61
CA PRO A 34 -29.92 0.28 -16.72
C PRO A 34 -31.19 0.94 -17.25
N TRP A 35 -32.06 1.44 -16.37
CA TRP A 35 -33.30 2.10 -16.78
C TRP A 35 -33.02 3.30 -17.70
N TYR A 36 -32.13 4.20 -17.30
CA TYR A 36 -31.77 5.36 -18.11
C TYR A 36 -31.10 4.94 -19.43
N GLY A 37 -30.24 3.92 -19.39
CA GLY A 37 -29.61 3.38 -20.60
C GLY A 37 -30.61 2.81 -21.61
N ILE A 38 -31.69 2.19 -21.15
CA ILE A 38 -32.76 1.65 -22.00
C ILE A 38 -33.67 2.77 -22.51
N ALA A 39 -34.03 3.74 -21.65
CA ALA A 39 -35.00 4.79 -21.98
C ALA A 39 -34.41 5.93 -22.83
N HIS A 40 -33.15 6.30 -22.59
CA HIS A 40 -32.52 7.48 -23.18
C HIS A 40 -31.21 7.19 -23.92
N GLY A 41 -30.57 6.05 -23.63
CA GLY A 41 -29.21 5.77 -24.10
C GLY A 41 -28.14 6.60 -23.36
N TYR A 42 -26.87 6.31 -23.65
CA TYR A 42 -25.72 7.05 -23.11
C TYR A 42 -24.90 7.63 -24.25
N SER A 43 -24.49 8.90 -24.11
CA SER A 43 -23.53 9.48 -25.05
C SER A 43 -22.15 8.83 -24.91
N LEU A 44 -21.31 8.97 -25.95
CA LEU A 44 -19.90 8.58 -25.86
C LEU A 44 -19.19 9.34 -24.72
N ALA A 45 -19.52 10.61 -24.51
CA ALA A 45 -18.94 11.42 -23.44
C ALA A 45 -19.25 10.85 -22.04
N ALA A 46 -20.47 10.32 -21.82
CA ALA A 46 -20.82 9.64 -20.58
C ALA A 46 -19.95 8.40 -20.33
N TRP A 47 -19.74 7.55 -21.33
CA TRP A 47 -18.85 6.39 -21.22
C TRP A 47 -17.39 6.78 -20.98
N LEU A 48 -16.89 7.79 -21.69
CA LEU A 48 -15.53 8.30 -21.47
C LEU A 48 -15.37 8.89 -20.06
N SER A 49 -16.39 9.57 -19.53
CA SER A 49 -16.38 10.09 -18.16
C SER A 49 -16.30 8.99 -17.11
N LEU A 50 -17.00 7.86 -17.31
CA LEU A 50 -16.90 6.68 -16.46
C LEU A 50 -15.48 6.15 -16.45
N VAL A 51 -14.90 5.89 -17.63
CA VAL A 51 -13.52 5.37 -17.72
C VAL A 51 -12.53 6.33 -17.06
N PHE A 52 -12.60 7.63 -17.37
CA PHE A 52 -11.72 8.63 -16.81
C PHE A 52 -11.81 8.70 -15.28
N PHE A 53 -13.01 8.87 -14.72
CA PHE A 53 -13.17 9.00 -13.27
C PHE A 53 -12.88 7.69 -12.53
N LEU A 54 -13.22 6.54 -13.10
CA LEU A 54 -12.92 5.22 -12.55
C LEU A 54 -11.41 5.03 -12.38
N TRP A 55 -10.64 5.35 -13.43
CA TRP A 55 -9.18 5.29 -13.40
C TRP A 55 -8.56 6.36 -12.51
N ALA A 56 -9.02 7.61 -12.57
CA ALA A 56 -8.49 8.69 -11.76
C ALA A 56 -8.68 8.40 -10.26
N CYS A 57 -9.85 7.91 -9.86
CA CYS A 57 -10.12 7.48 -8.48
C CYS A 57 -9.28 6.26 -8.10
N GLY A 58 -9.27 5.23 -8.95
CA GLY A 58 -8.52 3.99 -8.71
C GLY A 58 -7.03 4.24 -8.48
N ILE A 59 -6.39 4.96 -9.41
CA ILE A 59 -4.98 5.33 -9.32
C ILE A 59 -4.70 6.24 -8.11
N SER A 60 -5.62 7.11 -7.73
CA SER A 60 -5.45 7.96 -6.55
C SER A 60 -5.46 7.16 -5.25
N ILE A 61 -6.25 6.09 -5.19
CA ILE A 61 -6.21 5.13 -4.08
C ILE A 61 -4.90 4.33 -4.12
N THR A 62 -4.51 3.77 -5.27
CA THR A 62 -3.34 2.88 -5.35
C THR A 62 -2.00 3.64 -5.31
N ALA A 63 -1.77 4.61 -6.20
CA ALA A 63 -0.54 5.38 -6.23
C ALA A 63 -0.46 6.36 -5.06
N GLY A 64 -1.58 6.98 -4.69
CA GLY A 64 -1.65 7.99 -3.63
C GLY A 64 -1.82 7.38 -2.25
N TYR A 65 -3.07 7.06 -1.88
CA TYR A 65 -3.42 6.64 -0.52
C TYR A 65 -2.55 5.48 -0.05
N HIS A 66 -2.45 4.46 -0.90
CA HIS A 66 -1.75 3.23 -0.59
C HIS A 66 -0.22 3.37 -0.63
N ARG A 67 0.36 3.54 -1.82
CA ARG A 67 1.82 3.44 -1.97
C ARG A 67 2.57 4.70 -1.51
N LEU A 68 2.01 5.89 -1.73
CA LEU A 68 2.65 7.15 -1.34
C LEU A 68 2.48 7.44 0.15
N TRP A 69 1.24 7.50 0.65
CA TRP A 69 0.98 7.94 2.02
C TRP A 69 1.06 6.80 3.05
N SER A 70 0.45 5.64 2.81
CA SER A 70 0.49 4.55 3.79
C SER A 70 1.86 3.91 3.89
N HIS A 71 2.47 3.52 2.77
CA HIS A 71 3.73 2.77 2.76
C HIS A 71 4.98 3.59 2.51
N ARG A 72 4.82 4.87 2.12
CA ARG A 72 5.94 5.77 1.82
C ARG A 72 6.92 5.12 0.83
N ALA A 73 6.38 4.43 -0.16
CA ALA A 73 7.15 3.67 -1.14
C ALA A 73 7.89 4.58 -2.13
N TYR A 74 7.46 5.83 -2.24
CA TYR A 74 8.12 6.88 -3.02
C TYR A 74 7.76 8.26 -2.47
N GLN A 75 8.32 9.31 -3.05
CA GLN A 75 7.90 10.70 -2.82
C GLN A 75 7.44 11.30 -4.15
N ALA A 76 6.45 12.20 -4.08
CA ALA A 76 5.85 12.83 -5.25
C ALA A 76 5.91 14.36 -5.15
N HIS A 77 5.96 15.01 -6.30
CA HIS A 77 5.81 16.45 -6.42
C HIS A 77 4.42 16.89 -5.94
N TRP A 78 4.28 18.13 -5.43
CA TRP A 78 3.04 18.60 -4.79
C TRP A 78 1.83 18.57 -5.75
N SER A 79 2.04 18.78 -7.05
CA SER A 79 0.97 18.75 -8.06
C SER A 79 0.37 17.35 -8.23
N VAL A 80 1.21 16.32 -8.25
CA VAL A 80 0.79 14.91 -8.29
C VAL A 80 0.02 14.55 -7.02
N ARG A 81 0.52 15.02 -5.87
CA ARG A 81 -0.12 14.82 -4.56
C ARG A 81 -1.50 15.47 -4.50
N LEU A 82 -1.65 16.66 -5.09
CA LEU A 82 -2.92 17.35 -5.18
C LEU A 82 -3.91 16.57 -6.05
N PHE A 83 -3.47 16.05 -7.19
CA PHE A 83 -4.29 15.18 -8.05
C PHE A 83 -4.81 13.96 -7.26
N PHE A 84 -3.91 13.22 -6.58
CA PHE A 84 -4.32 12.06 -5.78
C PHE A 84 -5.24 12.43 -4.61
N MET A 85 -5.05 13.61 -4.02
CA MET A 85 -5.89 14.10 -2.93
C MET A 85 -7.32 14.38 -3.42
N VAL A 86 -7.50 15.02 -4.58
CA VAL A 86 -8.81 15.37 -5.14
C VAL A 86 -9.57 14.11 -5.57
N PHE A 87 -8.96 13.27 -6.41
CA PHE A 87 -9.63 12.07 -6.92
C PHE A 87 -9.70 10.95 -5.88
N GLY A 88 -8.82 10.95 -4.88
CA GLY A 88 -8.97 10.08 -3.70
C GLY A 88 -10.16 10.48 -2.81
N ALA A 89 -10.45 11.78 -2.66
CA ALA A 89 -11.69 12.23 -2.02
C ALA A 89 -12.93 11.84 -2.85
N MET A 90 -12.83 11.89 -4.18
CA MET A 90 -13.89 11.44 -5.10
C MET A 90 -14.20 9.94 -4.95
N ALA A 91 -13.22 9.11 -4.58
CA ALA A 91 -13.42 7.68 -4.33
C ALA A 91 -14.26 7.38 -3.07
N LEU A 92 -14.46 8.36 -2.18
CA LEU A 92 -15.29 8.27 -0.97
C LEU A 92 -14.90 7.08 -0.05
N GLN A 93 -13.61 6.94 0.27
CA GLN A 93 -13.07 5.87 1.12
C GLN A 93 -12.49 6.38 2.45
N ASN A 94 -13.03 7.48 2.98
CA ASN A 94 -12.46 8.31 4.04
C ASN A 94 -11.26 9.17 3.56
N SER A 95 -10.87 10.12 4.42
CA SER A 95 -9.69 10.95 4.20
C SER A 95 -8.40 10.14 4.16
N ILE A 96 -7.36 10.65 3.52
CA ILE A 96 -6.01 10.05 3.47
C ILE A 96 -5.52 9.66 4.86
N LEU A 97 -5.72 10.52 5.87
CA LEU A 97 -5.30 10.26 7.25
C LEU A 97 -5.95 8.98 7.80
N VAL A 98 -7.29 8.91 7.76
CA VAL A 98 -8.06 7.76 8.25
C VAL A 98 -7.72 6.49 7.48
N TRP A 99 -7.76 6.56 6.15
CA TRP A 99 -7.48 5.40 5.29
C TRP A 99 -6.06 4.89 5.53
N GLY A 100 -5.06 5.78 5.55
CA GLY A 100 -3.67 5.38 5.73
C GLY A 100 -3.38 4.83 7.12
N SER A 101 -4.00 5.40 8.15
CA SER A 101 -3.92 4.90 9.53
C SER A 101 -4.50 3.49 9.67
N GLN A 102 -5.71 3.26 9.16
CA GLN A 102 -6.36 1.96 9.20
C GLN A 102 -5.61 0.91 8.37
N HIS A 103 -5.11 1.31 7.19
CA HIS A 103 -4.32 0.42 6.35
C HIS A 103 -2.99 -0.01 7.00
N ARG A 104 -2.30 0.92 7.68
CA ARG A 104 -1.11 0.59 8.48
C ARG A 104 -1.44 -0.35 9.65
N THR A 105 -2.60 -0.20 10.28
CA THR A 105 -3.08 -1.11 11.33
C THR A 105 -3.35 -2.50 10.76
N HIS A 106 -4.01 -2.60 9.59
CA HIS A 106 -4.20 -3.85 8.88
C HIS A 106 -2.89 -4.58 8.60
N HIS A 107 -1.88 -3.90 8.03
CA HIS A 107 -0.58 -4.53 7.81
C HIS A 107 0.12 -5.01 9.08
N ARG A 108 -0.04 -4.26 10.19
CA ARG A 108 0.56 -4.63 11.47
C ARG A 108 -0.11 -5.85 12.11
N PHE A 109 -1.41 -6.01 11.92
CA PHE A 109 -2.22 -7.02 12.59
C PHE A 109 -2.98 -7.91 11.61
N VAL A 110 -2.44 -8.11 10.40
CA VAL A 110 -3.13 -8.82 9.32
C VAL A 110 -3.75 -10.12 9.82
N ASP A 111 -5.02 -10.34 9.48
CA ASP A 111 -5.82 -11.49 9.89
C ASP A 111 -6.17 -11.61 11.39
N ASP A 112 -5.71 -10.71 12.27
CA ASP A 112 -6.16 -10.67 13.68
C ASP A 112 -7.63 -10.24 13.72
N VAL A 113 -8.51 -11.07 14.27
CA VAL A 113 -9.97 -10.84 14.23
C VAL A 113 -10.42 -9.63 15.05
N ASP A 114 -9.62 -9.21 16.03
CA ASP A 114 -9.94 -8.14 16.97
C ASP A 114 -9.20 -6.83 16.65
N LYS A 115 -8.08 -6.90 15.93
CA LYS A 115 -7.22 -5.74 15.64
C LYS A 115 -7.16 -5.34 14.18
N ASP A 116 -7.33 -6.27 13.25
CA ASP A 116 -7.41 -5.94 11.82
C ASP A 116 -8.79 -5.34 11.52
N PRO A 117 -8.88 -4.08 11.03
CA PRO A 117 -10.16 -3.44 10.75
C PRO A 117 -11.05 -4.24 9.79
N TYR A 118 -10.45 -5.02 8.88
CA TYR A 118 -11.17 -5.77 7.86
C TYR A 118 -10.65 -7.21 7.72
N SER A 119 -10.30 -7.84 8.86
CA SER A 119 -9.81 -9.21 8.97
C SER A 119 -10.53 -10.21 8.05
N ALA A 120 -9.80 -10.81 7.12
CA ALA A 120 -10.33 -11.84 6.23
C ALA A 120 -10.76 -13.12 6.97
N LYS A 121 -10.20 -13.39 8.16
CA LYS A 121 -10.59 -14.53 9.02
C LYS A 121 -12.01 -14.44 9.57
N ARG A 122 -12.64 -13.26 9.50
CA ARG A 122 -14.06 -13.07 9.83
C ARG A 122 -15.00 -13.37 8.66
N GLY A 123 -14.46 -13.80 7.52
CA GLY A 123 -15.19 -14.24 6.35
C GLY A 123 -15.29 -13.20 5.24
N PHE A 124 -15.78 -13.65 4.09
CA PHE A 124 -15.83 -12.85 2.85
C PHE A 124 -16.66 -11.59 3.01
N TRP A 125 -17.90 -11.73 3.51
CA TRP A 125 -18.81 -10.59 3.61
C TRP A 125 -18.35 -9.56 4.62
N PHE A 126 -17.70 -9.99 5.71
CA PHE A 126 -17.12 -9.08 6.68
C PHE A 126 -16.00 -8.23 6.04
N SER A 127 -14.99 -8.89 5.47
CA SER A 127 -13.82 -8.22 4.87
C SER A 127 -14.18 -7.40 3.63
N HIS A 128 -15.21 -7.79 2.87
CA HIS A 128 -15.67 -7.05 1.70
C HIS A 128 -16.41 -5.77 2.08
N MET A 129 -17.42 -5.85 2.95
CA MET A 129 -18.26 -4.67 3.26
C MET A 129 -18.73 -4.63 4.72
N GLY A 130 -18.93 -5.77 5.38
CA GLY A 130 -19.49 -5.83 6.73
C GLY A 130 -18.70 -5.04 7.78
N TRP A 131 -17.39 -4.90 7.62
CA TRP A 131 -16.52 -4.13 8.49
C TRP A 131 -16.91 -2.65 8.62
N ILE A 132 -17.49 -2.04 7.56
CA ILE A 132 -17.83 -0.61 7.55
C ILE A 132 -19.29 -0.34 7.98
N LEU A 133 -20.14 -1.37 8.00
CA LEU A 133 -21.58 -1.25 8.31
C LEU A 133 -21.87 -1.16 9.81
N ARG A 134 -20.88 -1.47 10.66
CA ARG A 134 -21.01 -1.47 12.11
C ARG A 134 -19.77 -0.83 12.76
N ASN A 135 -19.95 -0.27 13.94
CA ASN A 135 -18.88 0.43 14.66
C ASN A 135 -18.02 -0.54 15.48
N TYR A 136 -17.22 -1.37 14.80
CA TYR A 136 -16.29 -2.29 15.47
C TYR A 136 -15.15 -1.54 16.18
N PRO A 137 -14.66 -2.05 17.33
CA PRO A 137 -13.48 -1.48 18.00
C PRO A 137 -12.24 -1.43 17.11
N SER A 138 -12.02 -2.46 16.27
CA SER A 138 -10.91 -2.51 15.31
C SER A 138 -10.94 -1.41 14.25
N GLY A 139 -12.13 -0.85 13.97
CA GLY A 139 -12.32 0.24 13.01
C GLY A 139 -12.21 1.64 13.63
N ARG A 140 -11.97 1.76 14.94
CA ARG A 140 -11.85 3.07 15.60
C ARG A 140 -10.64 3.83 15.08
N ASN A 141 -10.81 5.13 14.89
CA ASN A 141 -9.73 6.01 14.46
C ASN A 141 -8.68 6.14 15.58
N ASP A 142 -7.49 5.60 15.31
CA ASP A 142 -6.29 5.78 16.12
C ASP A 142 -5.14 6.18 15.20
N PHE A 143 -4.70 7.44 15.32
CA PHE A 143 -3.66 8.05 14.46
C PHE A 143 -2.25 7.94 15.06
N THR A 144 -2.06 7.17 16.14
CA THR A 144 -0.73 7.00 16.76
C THR A 144 0.31 6.43 15.78
N ASN A 145 -0.12 5.67 14.78
CA ASN A 145 0.72 5.10 13.72
C ASN A 145 0.85 6.01 12.47
N ALA A 146 0.28 7.23 12.49
CA ALA A 146 0.14 8.12 11.32
C ALA A 146 0.64 9.56 11.58
N LYS A 147 1.54 9.76 12.55
CA LYS A 147 2.09 11.09 12.90
C LYS A 147 2.78 11.84 11.75
N ASP A 148 3.33 11.12 10.79
CA ASP A 148 3.87 11.69 9.57
C ASP A 148 2.78 12.24 8.63
N LEU A 149 1.61 11.61 8.59
CA LEU A 149 0.44 12.10 7.85
C LEU A 149 -0.18 13.32 8.53
N GLU A 150 -0.18 13.38 9.86
CA GLU A 150 -0.63 14.56 10.62
C GLU A 150 0.24 15.81 10.37
N ARG A 151 1.50 15.61 9.97
CA ARG A 151 2.45 16.69 9.64
C ARG A 151 2.38 17.13 8.17
N ASP A 152 1.63 16.41 7.34
CA ASP A 152 1.53 16.66 5.91
C ASP A 152 0.39 17.66 5.63
N PRO A 153 0.69 18.88 5.14
CA PRO A 153 -0.32 19.92 4.98
C PRO A 153 -1.38 19.57 3.93
N ILE A 154 -1.04 18.79 2.90
CA ILE A 154 -2.01 18.34 1.88
C ILE A 154 -2.99 17.36 2.50
N VAL A 155 -2.47 16.41 3.29
CA VAL A 155 -3.30 15.42 3.99
C VAL A 155 -4.22 16.09 5.00
N MET A 156 -3.71 17.02 5.80
CA MET A 156 -4.51 17.70 6.82
C MET A 156 -5.52 18.68 6.22
N PHE A 157 -5.19 19.34 5.10
CA PHE A 157 -6.17 20.11 4.33
C PHE A 157 -7.33 19.22 3.89
N GLN A 158 -7.03 18.08 3.26
CA GLN A 158 -8.06 17.15 2.82
C GLN A 158 -8.88 16.61 3.99
N HIS A 159 -8.24 16.21 5.09
CA HIS A 159 -8.93 15.68 6.26
C HIS A 159 -9.91 16.71 6.85
N ARG A 160 -9.50 17.97 6.97
CA ARG A 160 -10.35 19.07 7.47
C ARG A 160 -11.53 19.37 6.54
N TRP A 161 -11.31 19.32 5.23
CA TRP A 161 -12.31 19.67 4.21
C TRP A 161 -12.90 18.44 3.51
N TYR A 162 -12.81 17.25 4.12
CA TYR A 162 -13.08 16.00 3.45
C TYR A 162 -14.51 15.93 2.91
N PHE A 163 -15.52 16.25 3.73
CA PHE A 163 -16.92 16.18 3.29
C PHE A 163 -17.25 17.18 2.18
N PRO A 164 -16.90 18.48 2.28
CA PRO A 164 -17.08 19.41 1.16
C PRO A 164 -16.35 18.97 -0.12
N LEU A 165 -15.12 18.48 -0.02
CA LEU A 165 -14.36 17.97 -1.18
C LEU A 165 -15.04 16.72 -1.78
N ALA A 166 -15.44 15.76 -0.95
CA ALA A 166 -16.08 14.54 -1.40
C ALA A 166 -17.42 14.82 -2.11
N ILE A 167 -18.25 15.72 -1.57
CA ILE A 167 -19.51 16.15 -2.20
C ILE A 167 -19.21 16.92 -3.49
N GLY A 168 -18.31 17.90 -3.45
CA GLY A 168 -17.95 18.71 -4.62
C GLY A 168 -17.40 17.87 -5.78
N THR A 169 -16.59 16.86 -5.48
CA THR A 169 -16.01 15.96 -6.49
C THR A 169 -16.97 14.88 -6.97
N ASN A 170 -17.88 14.37 -6.13
CA ASN A 170 -18.84 13.34 -6.55
C ASN A 170 -20.10 13.90 -7.21
N VAL A 171 -20.49 15.13 -6.89
CA VAL A 171 -21.69 15.78 -7.44
C VAL A 171 -21.32 16.91 -8.39
N GLY A 172 -20.50 17.86 -7.92
CA GLY A 172 -20.14 19.04 -8.70
C GLY A 172 -19.38 18.71 -9.99
N LEU A 173 -18.32 17.90 -9.91
CA LEU A 173 -17.51 17.57 -11.11
C LEU A 173 -18.30 16.81 -12.18
N PRO A 174 -19.06 15.74 -11.88
CA PRO A 174 -19.85 15.06 -12.91
C PRO A 174 -20.95 15.94 -13.49
N LEU A 175 -21.64 16.75 -12.68
CA LEU A 175 -22.67 17.66 -13.19
C LEU A 175 -22.08 18.75 -14.10
N ALA A 176 -20.95 19.35 -13.70
CA ALA A 176 -20.28 20.37 -14.50
C ALA A 176 -19.76 19.79 -15.82
N LEU A 177 -19.14 18.60 -15.79
CA LEU A 177 -18.69 17.92 -17.00
C LEU A 177 -19.88 17.56 -17.89
N GLY A 178 -20.94 17.00 -17.30
CA GLY A 178 -22.16 16.64 -18.01
C GLY A 178 -22.83 17.85 -18.68
N TRP A 179 -22.84 19.01 -18.02
CA TRP A 179 -23.31 20.27 -18.61
C TRP A 179 -22.43 20.71 -19.78
N ALA A 180 -21.11 20.65 -19.63
CA ALA A 180 -20.17 21.05 -20.67
C ALA A 180 -20.24 20.18 -21.93
N VAL A 181 -20.60 18.89 -21.80
CA VAL A 181 -20.73 17.96 -22.93
C VAL A 181 -22.17 17.77 -23.42
N GLY A 182 -23.15 18.41 -22.78
CA GLY A 182 -24.56 18.32 -23.15
C GLY A 182 -25.29 17.03 -22.72
N ASP A 183 -24.70 16.22 -21.84
CA ASP A 183 -25.30 14.98 -21.31
C ASP A 183 -25.12 14.90 -19.78
N VAL A 184 -25.86 15.76 -19.08
CA VAL A 184 -25.77 15.91 -17.61
C VAL A 184 -26.06 14.60 -16.90
N TRP A 185 -27.18 13.97 -17.24
CA TRP A 185 -27.65 12.77 -16.54
C TRP A 185 -26.86 11.53 -16.93
N GLY A 186 -26.45 11.38 -18.19
CA GLY A 186 -25.58 10.27 -18.60
C GLY A 186 -24.23 10.31 -17.88
N VAL A 187 -23.57 11.48 -17.83
CA VAL A 187 -22.30 11.65 -17.10
C VAL A 187 -22.48 11.47 -15.59
N PHE A 188 -23.56 12.00 -15.01
CA PHE A 188 -23.82 11.83 -13.58
C PHE A 188 -24.09 10.38 -13.20
N LEU A 189 -24.88 9.64 -13.98
CA LEU A 189 -25.20 8.23 -13.71
C LEU A 189 -24.00 7.32 -13.94
N LEU A 190 -23.23 7.50 -15.01
CA LEU A 190 -22.05 6.68 -15.29
C LEU A 190 -20.82 7.14 -14.51
N GLY A 191 -20.33 8.36 -14.74
CA GLY A 191 -19.12 8.92 -14.13
C GLY A 191 -19.27 9.32 -12.66
N GLY A 192 -20.49 9.65 -12.23
CA GLY A 192 -20.82 9.90 -10.82
C GLY A 192 -21.14 8.61 -10.07
N LEU A 193 -22.33 8.04 -10.32
CA LEU A 193 -22.93 6.98 -9.50
C LEU A 193 -22.35 5.58 -9.76
N LEU A 194 -22.40 5.07 -11.01
CA LEU A 194 -21.91 3.71 -11.32
C LEU A 194 -20.42 3.59 -10.99
N ARG A 195 -19.63 4.58 -11.40
CA ARG A 195 -18.20 4.67 -11.11
C ARG A 195 -17.91 4.52 -9.61
N LEU A 196 -18.65 5.24 -8.77
CA LEU A 196 -18.46 5.20 -7.32
C LEU A 196 -18.65 3.79 -6.76
N VAL A 197 -19.73 3.11 -7.16
CA VAL A 197 -20.04 1.74 -6.75
C VAL A 197 -18.96 0.76 -7.22
N LEU A 198 -18.52 0.86 -8.48
CA LEU A 198 -17.44 0.03 -9.01
C LEU A 198 -16.12 0.24 -8.26
N ASN A 199 -15.73 1.49 -8.00
CA ASN A 199 -14.52 1.80 -7.23
C ASN A 199 -14.55 1.18 -5.83
N HIS A 200 -15.68 1.24 -5.13
CA HIS A 200 -15.84 0.60 -3.81
C HIS A 200 -15.61 -0.90 -3.88
N HIS A 201 -16.33 -1.60 -4.77
CA HIS A 201 -16.17 -3.06 -4.89
C HIS A 201 -14.76 -3.47 -5.33
N PHE A 202 -14.12 -2.73 -6.24
CA PHE A 202 -12.76 -3.01 -6.66
C PHE A 202 -11.77 -2.90 -5.49
N THR A 203 -11.87 -1.85 -4.66
CA THR A 203 -11.03 -1.76 -3.47
C THR A 203 -11.36 -2.85 -2.45
N TRP A 204 -12.64 -3.13 -2.22
CA TRP A 204 -13.06 -4.13 -1.25
C TRP A 204 -12.72 -5.57 -1.66
N PHE A 205 -12.53 -5.86 -2.95
CA PHE A 205 -11.98 -7.13 -3.40
C PHE A 205 -10.54 -7.37 -2.95
N ILE A 206 -9.77 -6.32 -2.65
CA ILE A 206 -8.45 -6.47 -2.07
C ILE A 206 -8.55 -7.00 -0.63
N ASN A 207 -9.44 -6.44 0.17
CA ASN A 207 -9.65 -6.90 1.54
C ASN A 207 -10.23 -8.32 1.59
N SER A 208 -11.07 -8.70 0.62
CA SER A 208 -11.75 -10.00 0.59
C SER A 208 -11.10 -11.02 -0.34
N LEU A 209 -11.31 -10.92 -1.65
CA LEU A 209 -10.84 -11.91 -2.62
C LEU A 209 -9.31 -12.04 -2.64
N ALA A 210 -8.56 -10.96 -2.47
CA ALA A 210 -7.10 -11.05 -2.43
C ALA A 210 -6.57 -11.71 -1.15
N HIS A 211 -7.42 -12.02 -0.18
CA HIS A 211 -7.13 -12.84 0.99
C HIS A 211 -7.73 -14.25 0.92
N MET A 212 -8.34 -14.65 -0.21
CA MET A 212 -9.06 -15.93 -0.33
C MET A 212 -8.73 -16.68 -1.62
N TRP A 213 -8.56 -15.96 -2.73
CA TRP A 213 -8.43 -16.53 -4.07
C TRP A 213 -7.14 -16.10 -4.75
N GLY A 214 -6.24 -17.06 -4.99
CA GLY A 214 -4.96 -16.84 -5.67
C GLY A 214 -3.87 -17.75 -5.13
N SER A 215 -2.62 -17.32 -5.30
CA SER A 215 -1.42 -18.08 -4.92
C SER A 215 -0.62 -17.36 -3.83
N GLN A 216 0.20 -18.09 -3.07
CA GLN A 216 1.05 -17.52 -2.01
C GLN A 216 2.55 -17.72 -2.30
N PRO A 217 3.10 -17.13 -3.38
CA PRO A 217 4.44 -17.43 -3.84
C PRO A 217 5.56 -16.90 -2.92
N TYR A 218 5.29 -15.97 -2.00
CA TYR A 218 6.33 -15.33 -1.18
C TYR A 218 6.21 -15.61 0.32
N THR A 219 4.99 -15.75 0.86
CA THR A 219 4.76 -16.07 2.28
C THR A 219 3.41 -16.75 2.48
N ASP A 220 3.28 -17.58 3.50
CA ASP A 220 2.01 -18.12 3.99
C ASP A 220 1.74 -17.77 5.47
N GLU A 221 2.46 -16.78 6.01
CA GLU A 221 2.26 -16.27 7.38
C GLU A 221 0.92 -15.54 7.57
N ASN A 222 0.33 -15.06 6.48
CA ASN A 222 -1.00 -14.44 6.43
C ASN A 222 -1.79 -14.96 5.23
N THR A 223 -3.06 -14.58 5.13
CA THR A 223 -3.99 -15.08 4.11
C THR A 223 -3.87 -14.37 2.75
N ALA A 224 -3.02 -13.35 2.61
CA ALA A 224 -2.89 -12.59 1.37
C ALA A 224 -2.39 -13.47 0.21
N ARG A 225 -2.96 -13.26 -0.98
CA ARG A 225 -2.76 -14.05 -2.20
C ARG A 225 -2.53 -13.16 -3.40
N ASP A 226 -1.64 -13.62 -4.28
CA ASP A 226 -1.44 -13.06 -5.61
C ASP A 226 -2.47 -13.62 -6.59
N ASN A 227 -3.16 -12.72 -7.28
CA ASN A 227 -4.16 -13.04 -8.28
C ASN A 227 -4.12 -12.04 -9.47
N PRO A 228 -3.66 -12.46 -10.65
CA PRO A 228 -3.60 -11.61 -11.84
C PRO A 228 -4.96 -11.08 -12.32
N ALA A 229 -6.05 -11.84 -12.16
CA ALA A 229 -7.39 -11.40 -12.54
C ALA A 229 -7.87 -10.27 -11.63
N LEU A 230 -7.62 -10.38 -10.32
CA LEU A 230 -7.87 -9.27 -9.40
C LEU A 230 -6.96 -8.09 -9.68
N ALA A 231 -5.69 -8.32 -10.02
CA ALA A 231 -4.76 -7.24 -10.35
C ALA A 231 -5.24 -6.39 -11.53
N PHE A 232 -5.93 -6.99 -12.50
CA PHE A 232 -6.57 -6.25 -13.60
C PHE A 232 -7.66 -5.29 -13.10
N LEU A 233 -8.59 -5.77 -12.27
CA LEU A 233 -9.68 -4.97 -11.71
C LEU A 233 -9.21 -3.90 -10.71
N THR A 234 -8.06 -4.14 -10.08
CA THR A 234 -7.56 -3.35 -8.95
C THR A 234 -6.27 -2.62 -9.25
N TYR A 235 -5.99 -2.34 -10.53
CA TYR A 235 -4.86 -1.51 -10.95
C TYR A 235 -3.48 -2.00 -10.44
N GLY A 236 -3.32 -3.32 -10.30
CA GLY A 236 -2.11 -3.98 -9.83
C GLY A 236 -2.15 -4.45 -8.38
N GLU A 237 -3.16 -4.07 -7.60
CA GLU A 237 -3.21 -4.37 -6.17
C GLU A 237 -3.46 -5.85 -5.84
N GLY A 238 -3.96 -6.63 -6.81
CA GLY A 238 -4.17 -8.08 -6.69
C GLY A 238 -2.91 -8.93 -6.50
N TYR A 239 -1.69 -8.40 -6.66
CA TYR A 239 -0.45 -9.07 -6.24
C TYR A 239 -0.24 -8.89 -4.72
N HIS A 240 -1.22 -9.34 -3.94
CA HIS A 240 -1.36 -8.99 -2.54
C HIS A 240 -0.43 -9.80 -1.63
N ASN A 241 -0.06 -11.03 -2.02
CA ASN A 241 0.92 -11.82 -1.26
C ASN A 241 2.30 -11.16 -1.30
N PHE A 242 2.74 -10.68 -2.47
CA PHE A 242 3.97 -9.90 -2.58
C PHE A 242 3.91 -8.64 -1.74
N HIS A 243 2.80 -7.92 -1.85
CA HIS A 243 2.60 -6.65 -1.16
C HIS A 243 2.69 -6.81 0.36
N HIS A 244 2.05 -7.83 0.94
CA HIS A 244 2.06 -8.03 2.39
C HIS A 244 3.43 -8.36 2.98
N ILE A 245 4.28 -9.10 2.27
CA ILE A 245 5.67 -9.36 2.72
C ILE A 245 6.61 -8.17 2.46
N PHE A 246 6.41 -7.45 1.33
CA PHE A 246 7.31 -6.40 0.85
C PHE A 246 6.60 -5.04 0.71
N GLN A 247 5.81 -4.66 1.73
CA GLN A 247 4.89 -3.51 1.70
C GLN A 247 5.53 -2.15 1.33
N ASN A 248 6.83 -2.01 1.55
CA ASN A 248 7.58 -0.79 1.21
C ASN A 248 8.01 -0.70 -0.27
N ASP A 249 7.89 -1.76 -1.08
CA ASP A 249 8.18 -1.70 -2.51
C ASP A 249 7.10 -0.89 -3.23
N TYR A 250 7.48 0.01 -4.14
CA TYR A 250 6.49 0.80 -4.90
C TYR A 250 5.73 -0.06 -5.92
N ARG A 251 6.12 -1.31 -6.12
CA ARG A 251 5.49 -2.28 -7.02
C ARG A 251 4.73 -3.31 -6.20
N ASN A 252 3.52 -3.63 -6.62
CA ASN A 252 2.87 -4.87 -6.19
C ASN A 252 3.15 -5.97 -7.23
N GLY A 253 2.97 -5.63 -8.51
CA GLY A 253 3.38 -6.47 -9.62
C GLY A 253 4.89 -6.42 -9.82
N VAL A 254 5.65 -7.26 -9.12
CA VAL A 254 7.12 -7.19 -9.11
C VAL A 254 7.78 -7.45 -10.47
N LYS A 255 7.22 -8.35 -11.29
CA LYS A 255 7.74 -8.69 -12.62
C LYS A 255 7.35 -7.63 -13.65
N TRP A 256 8.14 -7.49 -14.72
CA TRP A 256 7.87 -6.46 -15.72
C TRP A 256 6.52 -6.66 -16.44
N TRP A 257 6.13 -7.92 -16.66
CA TRP A 257 4.86 -8.32 -17.30
C TRP A 257 3.67 -8.43 -16.34
N HIS A 258 3.89 -8.30 -15.02
CA HIS A 258 2.78 -8.24 -14.09
C HIS A 258 1.99 -6.95 -14.31
N PHE A 259 0.70 -7.08 -14.59
CA PHE A 259 -0.19 -5.95 -14.85
C PHE A 259 -0.35 -5.12 -13.57
N ASP A 260 0.37 -3.99 -13.54
CA ASP A 260 0.38 -3.05 -12.43
C ASP A 260 0.53 -1.65 -13.05
N PRO A 261 -0.58 -1.08 -13.56
CA PRO A 261 -0.55 0.26 -14.16
C PRO A 261 -0.09 1.33 -13.16
N THR A 262 -0.33 1.11 -11.86
CA THR A 262 0.14 1.99 -10.79
C THR A 262 1.68 2.03 -10.75
N LYS A 263 2.35 0.87 -10.84
CA LYS A 263 3.83 0.80 -10.96
C LYS A 263 4.33 1.56 -12.18
N TRP A 264 3.70 1.38 -13.34
CA TRP A 264 4.14 2.03 -14.57
C TRP A 264 3.94 3.54 -14.49
N LEU A 265 2.83 4.00 -13.93
CA LEU A 265 2.58 5.42 -13.67
C LEU A 265 3.65 6.02 -12.74
N ILE A 266 3.94 5.38 -11.61
CA ILE A 266 4.95 5.88 -10.66
C ILE A 266 6.33 5.95 -11.32
N ALA A 267 6.69 4.94 -12.13
CA ALA A 267 7.94 4.94 -12.89
C ALA A 267 8.00 6.07 -13.93
N LEU A 268 6.90 6.31 -14.65
CA LEU A 268 6.79 7.42 -15.60
C LEU A 268 6.91 8.78 -14.89
N LEU A 269 6.23 8.96 -13.76
CA LEU A 269 6.34 10.18 -12.95
C LEU A 269 7.77 10.39 -12.45
N ALA A 270 8.48 9.32 -12.11
CA ALA A 270 9.88 9.41 -11.69
C ALA A 270 10.78 9.82 -12.86
N TRP A 271 10.56 9.26 -14.04
CA TRP A 271 11.27 9.64 -15.26
C TRP A 271 11.03 11.11 -15.64
N LEU A 272 9.81 11.62 -15.42
CA LEU A 272 9.46 13.04 -15.60
C LEU A 272 9.97 13.96 -14.47
N GLY A 273 10.64 13.44 -13.44
CA GLY A 273 11.09 14.21 -12.27
C GLY A 273 9.97 14.62 -11.30
N LEU A 274 8.76 14.09 -11.47
CA LEU A 274 7.59 14.33 -10.62
C LEU A 274 7.48 13.33 -9.46
N ALA A 275 8.30 12.29 -9.44
CA ALA A 275 8.46 11.35 -8.33
C ALA A 275 9.94 11.05 -8.09
N ASN A 276 10.30 10.71 -6.85
CA ASN A 276 11.66 10.33 -6.50
C ASN A 276 11.68 9.35 -5.32
N ASN A 277 12.86 8.84 -4.97
CA ASN A 277 13.08 7.91 -3.87
C ASN A 277 12.19 6.65 -3.93
N LEU A 278 12.05 6.08 -5.13
CA LEU A 278 11.27 4.86 -5.36
C LEU A 278 11.97 3.68 -4.68
N LYS A 279 11.33 3.15 -3.64
CA LYS A 279 11.82 1.99 -2.90
C LYS A 279 11.56 0.71 -3.67
N ARG A 280 12.61 -0.08 -3.88
CA ARG A 280 12.53 -1.42 -4.46
C ARG A 280 13.21 -2.41 -3.55
N VAL A 281 12.55 -3.53 -3.31
CA VAL A 281 13.17 -4.68 -2.66
C VAL A 281 14.15 -5.30 -3.65
N PRO A 282 15.40 -5.60 -3.22
CA PRO A 282 16.38 -6.27 -4.08
C PRO A 282 15.90 -7.66 -4.49
N ASP A 283 16.20 -8.05 -5.73
CA ASP A 283 15.74 -9.32 -6.31
C ASP A 283 16.17 -10.55 -5.51
N LEU A 284 17.33 -10.50 -4.86
CA LEU A 284 17.80 -11.57 -3.97
C LEU A 284 16.80 -11.90 -2.85
N TRP A 285 16.19 -10.87 -2.23
CA TRP A 285 15.22 -11.07 -1.15
C TRP A 285 13.91 -11.68 -1.66
N ILE A 286 13.52 -11.26 -2.86
CA ILE A 286 12.32 -11.77 -3.54
C ILE A 286 12.52 -13.24 -3.89
N GLN A 287 13.67 -13.58 -4.48
CA GLN A 287 14.04 -14.96 -4.81
C GLN A 287 14.15 -15.82 -3.57
N ARG A 288 14.77 -15.32 -2.49
CA ARG A 288 14.84 -16.02 -1.20
C ARG A 288 13.45 -16.40 -0.69
N ALA A 289 12.50 -15.46 -0.69
CA ALA A 289 11.12 -15.72 -0.23
C ALA A 289 10.43 -16.77 -1.12
N GLN A 290 10.59 -16.66 -2.45
CA GLN A 290 10.04 -17.62 -3.41
C GLN A 290 10.60 -19.03 -3.22
N LEU A 291 11.93 -19.16 -3.12
CA LEU A 291 12.60 -20.44 -2.89
C LEU A 291 12.17 -21.06 -1.57
N GLY A 292 12.08 -20.25 -0.50
CA GLY A 292 11.56 -20.71 0.80
C GLY A 292 10.17 -21.34 0.69
N MET A 293 9.24 -20.66 0.01
CA MET A 293 7.89 -21.21 -0.23
C MET A 293 7.89 -22.43 -1.15
N GLN A 294 8.79 -22.51 -2.14
CA GLN A 294 8.93 -23.67 -3.01
C GLN A 294 9.41 -24.90 -2.25
N PHE A 295 10.44 -24.78 -1.41
CA PHE A 295 10.91 -25.87 -0.54
C PHE A 295 9.80 -26.33 0.40
N LYS A 296 9.13 -25.40 1.09
CA LYS A 296 8.01 -25.72 1.99
C LYS A 296 6.89 -26.48 1.29
N ARG A 297 6.50 -26.07 0.07
CA ARG A 297 5.48 -26.77 -0.71
C ARG A 297 5.94 -28.15 -1.18
N MET A 298 7.21 -28.29 -1.52
CA MET A 298 7.79 -29.57 -1.93
C MET A 298 7.77 -30.56 -0.77
N GLU A 299 8.17 -30.15 0.43
CA GLU A 299 8.10 -30.96 1.65
C GLU A 299 6.65 -31.42 1.92
N LEU A 300 5.68 -30.50 1.91
CA LEU A 300 4.26 -30.83 2.10
C LEU A 300 3.72 -31.78 1.01
N ALA A 301 4.15 -31.62 -0.24
CA ALA A 301 3.75 -32.50 -1.33
C ALA A 301 4.31 -33.92 -1.16
N LEU A 302 5.56 -34.03 -0.70
CA LEU A 302 6.21 -35.30 -0.40
C LEU A 302 5.59 -36.00 0.82
N GLU A 303 5.17 -35.25 1.84
CA GLU A 303 4.44 -35.80 3.00
C GLU A 303 3.05 -36.32 2.63
N ARG A 304 2.32 -35.59 1.76
CA ARG A 304 0.99 -36.01 1.29
C ARG A 304 1.05 -37.23 0.39
N ARG A 305 2.16 -37.43 -0.32
CA ARG A 305 2.37 -38.61 -1.15
C ARG A 305 2.62 -39.79 -0.22
N ARG A 306 1.58 -40.61 0.03
CA ARG A 306 1.71 -41.85 0.80
C ARG A 306 2.78 -42.72 0.15
N ALA A 307 3.88 -42.96 0.88
CA ALA A 307 4.82 -44.01 0.52
C ALA A 307 4.08 -45.35 0.62
N THR A 308 3.82 -46.00 -0.51
CA THR A 308 3.65 -47.45 -0.49
C THR A 308 4.98 -48.07 -0.08
N ALA A 309 4.95 -49.18 0.66
CA ALA A 309 6.16 -49.87 1.07
C ALA A 309 6.96 -50.26 -0.19
N GLY A 310 8.11 -49.61 -0.41
CA GLY A 310 9.04 -49.92 -1.52
C GLY A 310 9.31 -48.80 -2.54
N ASP A 311 8.74 -47.60 -2.39
CA ASP A 311 8.96 -46.50 -3.36
C ASP A 311 10.35 -45.84 -3.20
N ARG A 312 11.41 -46.55 -3.65
CA ARG A 312 12.82 -46.09 -3.56
C ARG A 312 13.06 -44.76 -4.28
N ASP A 313 12.27 -44.47 -5.31
CA ASP A 313 12.38 -43.22 -6.06
C ASP A 313 11.84 -42.05 -5.24
N LEU A 314 10.77 -42.26 -4.45
CA LEU A 314 10.29 -41.25 -3.51
C LEU A 314 11.33 -40.90 -2.45
N GLU A 315 12.01 -41.91 -1.89
CA GLU A 315 13.07 -41.68 -0.90
C GLU A 315 14.30 -40.98 -1.50
N ARG A 316 14.67 -41.28 -2.75
CA ARG A 316 15.71 -40.54 -3.48
C ARG A 316 15.33 -39.07 -3.69
N VAL A 317 14.09 -38.80 -4.10
CA VAL A 317 13.60 -37.43 -4.30
C VAL A 317 13.58 -36.67 -2.97
N LYS A 318 13.10 -37.28 -1.88
CA LYS A 318 13.16 -36.68 -0.54
C LYS A 318 14.59 -36.34 -0.13
N ALA A 319 15.53 -37.27 -0.30
CA ALA A 319 16.94 -37.05 0.02
C ALA A 319 17.52 -35.89 -0.80
N ARG A 320 17.23 -35.82 -2.10
CA ARG A 320 17.71 -34.73 -2.96
C ARG A 320 17.13 -33.38 -2.57
N VAL A 321 15.83 -33.31 -2.28
CA VAL A 321 15.18 -32.06 -1.81
C VAL A 321 15.79 -31.61 -0.48
N ALA A 322 16.05 -32.53 0.44
CA ALA A 322 16.68 -32.22 1.72
C ALA A 322 18.12 -31.70 1.54
N GLU A 323 18.90 -32.28 0.63
CA GLU A 323 20.25 -31.83 0.28
C GLU A 323 20.24 -30.40 -0.29
N GLU A 324 19.38 -30.14 -1.28
CA GLU A 324 19.22 -28.80 -1.88
C GLU A 324 18.75 -27.77 -0.85
N TYR A 325 17.84 -28.15 0.05
CA TYR A 325 17.36 -27.27 1.10
C TYR A 325 18.48 -26.96 2.13
N ALA A 326 19.33 -27.94 2.46
CA ALA A 326 20.48 -27.72 3.32
C ALA A 326 21.50 -26.78 2.67
N ALA A 327 21.81 -26.97 1.39
CA ALA A 327 22.70 -26.08 0.64
C ALA A 327 22.16 -24.65 0.55
N PHE A 328 20.85 -24.50 0.31
CA PHE A 328 20.17 -23.21 0.33
C PHE A 328 20.28 -22.53 1.71
N ARG A 329 20.01 -23.26 2.80
CA ARG A 329 20.15 -22.72 4.17
C ARG A 329 21.58 -22.31 4.50
N ALA A 330 22.57 -23.13 4.14
CA ALA A 330 23.98 -22.79 4.32
C ALA A 330 24.36 -21.49 3.59
N SER A 331 23.90 -21.35 2.33
CA SER A 331 24.12 -20.13 1.54
C SER A 331 23.48 -18.89 2.19
N LEU A 332 22.28 -19.04 2.76
CA LEU A 332 21.62 -17.95 3.49
C LEU A 332 22.33 -17.55 4.78
N GLU A 333 22.86 -18.53 5.51
CA GLU A 333 23.65 -18.28 6.74
C GLU A 333 24.96 -17.57 6.42
N GLU A 334 25.69 -18.04 5.41
CA GLU A 334 26.90 -17.38 4.92
C GLU A 334 26.61 -15.95 4.48
N TRP A 335 25.58 -15.75 3.67
CA TRP A 335 25.14 -14.42 3.27
C TRP A 335 24.79 -13.53 4.47
N SER A 336 24.11 -14.05 5.50
CA SER A 336 23.79 -13.30 6.72
C SER A 336 25.06 -12.87 7.46
N LYS A 337 26.04 -13.76 7.59
CA LYS A 337 27.34 -13.45 8.21
C LYS A 337 28.07 -12.32 7.45
N ILE A 338 28.15 -12.42 6.13
CA ILE A 338 28.78 -11.40 5.27
C ILE A 338 28.06 -10.07 5.40
N ARG A 339 26.72 -10.08 5.41
CA ARG A 339 25.92 -8.86 5.61
C ARG A 339 26.22 -8.22 6.96
N ASP A 340 26.23 -9.00 8.04
CA ASP A 340 26.43 -8.49 9.39
C ASP A 340 27.83 -7.89 9.54
N GLN A 341 28.85 -8.54 8.96
CA GLN A 341 30.19 -7.96 8.82
C GLN A 341 30.17 -6.63 8.06
N TRP A 342 29.53 -6.58 6.88
CA TRP A 342 29.43 -5.36 6.09
C TRP A 342 28.75 -4.20 6.83
N VAL A 343 27.71 -4.48 7.63
CA VAL A 343 27.03 -3.47 8.46
C VAL A 343 27.99 -2.92 9.53
N VAL A 344 28.75 -3.80 10.20
CA VAL A 344 29.76 -3.42 11.19
C VAL A 344 30.85 -2.55 10.55
N ASP A 345 31.41 -2.98 9.42
CA ASP A 345 32.45 -2.23 8.69
C ASP A 345 31.94 -0.87 8.20
N ARG A 346 30.67 -0.80 7.79
CA ARG A 346 30.04 0.46 7.39
C ARG A 346 29.88 1.41 8.58
N LYS A 347 29.49 0.90 9.75
CA LYS A 347 29.40 1.68 10.99
C LYS A 347 30.78 2.23 11.39
N GLN A 348 31.82 1.39 11.34
CA GLN A 348 33.19 1.82 11.65
C GLN A 348 33.69 2.91 10.69
N ARG A 349 33.45 2.77 9.37
CA ARG A 349 33.80 3.80 8.39
C ARG A 349 33.07 5.13 8.63
N LEU A 350 31.82 5.09 9.07
CA LEU A 350 31.07 6.30 9.43
C LEU A 350 31.66 6.99 10.67
N LEU A 351 32.06 6.20 11.68
CA LEU A 351 32.74 6.73 12.87
C LEU A 351 34.07 7.38 12.50
N GLN A 352 34.90 6.73 11.68
CA GLN A 352 36.16 7.31 11.19
C GLN A 352 35.94 8.64 10.46
N LYS A 353 34.96 8.70 9.55
CA LYS A 353 34.62 9.95 8.85
C LYS A 353 34.18 11.06 9.83
N TRP A 354 33.44 10.70 10.87
CA TRP A 354 33.00 11.66 11.89
C TRP A 354 34.18 12.16 12.73
N GLU A 355 35.10 11.28 13.13
CA GLU A 355 36.33 11.62 13.84
C GLU A 355 37.22 12.55 13.00
N GLU A 356 37.44 12.22 11.72
CA GLU A 356 38.18 13.08 10.78
C GLU A 356 37.55 14.46 10.64
N ALA A 357 36.22 14.53 10.50
CA ALA A 357 35.49 15.79 10.42
C ALA A 357 35.64 16.61 11.72
N SER A 358 35.57 15.96 12.89
CA SER A 358 35.75 16.61 14.18
C SER A 358 37.17 17.16 14.36
N PHE A 359 38.18 16.41 13.91
CA PHE A 359 39.58 16.84 13.95
C PHE A 359 39.80 18.06 13.05
N ARG A 360 39.30 18.04 11.82
CA ARG A 360 39.38 19.18 10.88
C ARG A 360 38.69 20.43 11.44
N LEU A 361 37.57 20.27 12.15
CA LEU A 361 36.86 21.37 12.78
C LEU A 361 37.69 22.01 13.90
N ARG A 362 38.30 21.18 14.78
CA ARG A 362 39.20 21.65 15.84
C ARG A 362 40.41 22.39 15.29
N LEU A 363 41.02 21.88 14.22
CA LEU A 363 42.15 22.54 13.54
C LEU A 363 41.76 23.94 13.04
N ARG A 364 40.60 24.05 12.38
CA ARG A 364 40.07 25.34 11.91
C ARG A 364 39.80 26.32 13.05
N GLN A 365 39.29 25.84 14.19
CA GLN A 365 39.07 26.69 15.37
C GLN A 365 40.39 27.25 15.91
N ILE A 366 41.44 26.44 15.99
CA ILE A 366 42.78 26.88 16.41
C ILE A 366 43.34 27.91 15.42
N GLU A 367 43.26 27.65 14.11
CA GLU A 367 43.71 28.61 13.08
C GLU A 367 42.97 29.95 13.18
N GLN A 368 41.64 29.93 13.38
CA GLN A 368 40.85 31.14 13.59
C GLN A 368 41.26 31.88 14.87
N GLY A 369 41.51 31.15 15.96
CA GLY A 369 42.03 31.69 17.21
C GLY A 369 43.37 32.42 17.03
N LEU A 370 44.33 31.77 16.37
CA LEU A 370 45.64 32.35 16.06
C LEU A 370 45.54 33.59 15.16
N ARG A 371 44.68 33.55 14.13
CA ARG A 371 44.41 34.72 13.27
C ARG A 371 43.85 35.89 14.07
N MET A 372 42.92 35.63 15.00
CA MET A 372 42.36 36.65 15.87
C MET A 372 43.39 37.20 16.86
N GLN A 373 44.22 36.34 17.46
CA GLN A 373 45.30 36.76 18.35
C GLN A 373 46.32 37.64 17.63
N ARG A 374 46.73 37.27 16.41
CA ARG A 374 47.61 38.08 15.55
C ARG A 374 47.02 39.46 15.25
N ARG A 375 45.70 39.53 14.99
CA ARG A 375 45.00 40.81 14.79
C ARG A 375 45.02 41.68 16.06
N ARG A 376 44.75 41.09 17.23
CA ARG A 376 44.80 41.81 18.51
C ARG A 376 46.20 42.36 18.81
N LEU A 377 47.23 41.53 18.64
CA LEU A 377 48.62 41.95 18.83
C LEU A 377 49.01 43.10 17.90
N ARG A 378 48.64 43.05 16.61
CA ARG A 378 48.86 44.15 15.66
C ARG A 378 48.14 45.44 16.04
N ALA A 379 46.95 45.34 16.62
CA ALA A 379 46.20 46.50 17.09
C ALA A 379 46.87 47.12 18.33
N MET A 380 47.29 46.29 19.29
CA MET A 380 48.04 46.73 20.47
C MET A 380 49.39 47.37 20.09
N SER A 381 50.17 46.74 19.22
CA SER A 381 51.47 47.29 18.80
C SER A 381 51.36 48.64 18.09
N ARG A 382 50.24 48.91 17.42
CA ARG A 382 49.95 50.24 16.82
C ARG A 382 49.48 51.27 17.83
N ALA A 383 48.97 50.86 18.99
CA ALA A 383 48.54 51.77 20.04
C ALA A 383 49.70 52.18 20.97
N TYR A 384 50.78 51.39 20.99
CA TYR A 384 51.98 51.60 21.82
C TYR A 384 53.24 52.00 21.02
N ALA A 385 53.10 52.26 19.72
CA ALA A 385 54.10 52.86 18.85
C ALA A 385 53.61 54.25 18.44
#